data_AF-F0WGH5-F1
#
_entry.id   AF-F0WGH5-F1
#
_cell.length_a   1.000
_cell.length_b   1.000
_cell.length_c   1.000
_cell.angle_alpha   90.00
_cell.angle_beta   90.00
_cell.angle_gamma   90.00
#
_symmetry.space_group_name_H-M   'P 1'
#
loop_
_entity.id
_entity.type
_entity.pdbx_description
1 polymer ?
#
loop_
_entity_poly.entity_id
_entity_poly.type
_entity_poly.pdbx_seq_one_letter_code
_entity_poly.pdbx_strand_id
1 'polypeptide(L)'
;MQMRHQNVLRKLEQDYERRKGEQMGDVREKIRLLQIDRKSNISSLESNKHTNKEYIRELKDENRELRKQLADCKQNTTDTISYTTANAVAGRKAEGIEELLRVLDRSRKQYDDVRHRVQSQSALYEDLKDEFRDLELDSKKPSVEGTPEVKKIRVFECRLDKAMMKYNEAQNICRTYRQIVKRLQEERIAFDTQISAIEKTLGCRDQDHEELILLYSDATQSKEHTYQELEKAKSKYEEEKRYREQELKGKQHILKLRLEALPDKDSDAPRNSKLESFLEDAEISPGKTEVHERINAQESECTNAHWGQNSTLAFLSAFRGMMETLGSNNVDEAIEKLIHQDETMKKLLNLLHENEHRLLTLQQSNTDIEERLRQRTFNRNSRHKIEGDHNKIFNPVLVLLERARVEYGHYNTLLTGIKAGVGHLVDQIKRVEDNGVRAPVTDESVCDAIEWTQNTLKHMLDRVKDARSMKELSVDAENEDHFINNTVLDVHHSEADNATSAFLTQGVDIHHSSWTNEGQQRAQRDNAAISNRIGRSLTSTITSEEAMSRDHIKLASNQLVMAQRRKTKGSIQVDPQHAIASLLHRNTTSLTHQIV
;
A
#
# COMPACT_ATOMS: atom_id res chain seq x y z
N MET A 1 3.10 -45.76 30.41
CA MET A 1 4.06 -45.69 29.27
C MET A 1 4.88 -44.40 29.25
N GLN A 2 4.30 -43.23 29.56
CA GLN A 2 4.97 -41.92 29.52
C GLN A 2 6.23 -41.81 30.41
N MET A 3 6.19 -42.36 31.63
CA MET A 3 7.35 -42.42 32.54
C MET A 3 8.50 -43.28 31.97
N ARG A 4 8.19 -44.36 31.24
CA ARG A 4 9.21 -45.19 30.58
C ARG A 4 9.87 -44.41 29.45
N HIS A 5 9.10 -43.63 28.70
CA HIS A 5 9.63 -42.80 27.61
C HIS A 5 10.52 -41.66 28.14
N GLN A 6 10.10 -40.96 29.20
CA GLN A 6 10.94 -39.94 29.86
C GLN A 6 12.24 -40.52 30.42
N ASN A 7 12.19 -41.72 31.04
CA ASN A 7 13.41 -42.37 31.53
C ASN A 7 14.36 -42.78 30.39
N VAL A 8 13.83 -43.22 29.24
CA VAL A 8 14.64 -43.52 28.06
C VAL A 8 15.28 -42.26 27.47
N LEU A 9 14.54 -41.15 27.38
CA LEU A 9 15.08 -39.87 26.91
C LEU A 9 16.17 -39.35 27.85
N ARG A 10 15.94 -39.39 29.16
CA ARG A 10 16.96 -38.99 30.16
C ARG A 10 18.22 -39.86 30.07
N LYS A 11 18.06 -41.17 29.83
CA LYS A 11 19.18 -42.08 29.64
C LYS A 11 19.96 -41.78 28.36
N LEU A 12 19.26 -41.51 27.25
CA LEU A 12 19.87 -41.09 25.98
C LEU A 12 20.63 -39.77 26.11
N GLU A 13 20.08 -38.81 26.85
CA GLU A 13 20.71 -37.52 27.11
C GLU A 13 21.96 -37.67 27.99
N GLN A 14 21.89 -38.50 29.04
CA GLN A 14 23.06 -38.86 29.84
C GLN A 14 24.13 -39.60 29.04
N ASP A 15 23.73 -40.52 28.15
CA ASP A 15 24.67 -41.25 27.29
C ASP A 15 25.26 -40.35 26.18
N TYR A 16 24.53 -39.30 25.76
CA TYR A 16 25.04 -38.28 24.86
C TYR A 16 26.07 -37.38 25.55
N GLU A 17 25.75 -36.85 26.73
CA GLU A 17 26.68 -36.04 27.51
C GLU A 17 27.90 -36.85 27.98
N ARG A 18 27.74 -38.15 28.30
CA ARG A 18 28.87 -39.04 28.59
C ARG A 18 29.79 -39.19 27.37
N ARG A 19 29.24 -39.50 26.19
CA ARG A 19 30.03 -39.63 24.95
C ARG A 19 30.72 -38.33 24.56
N LYS A 20 30.03 -37.20 24.70
CA LYS A 20 30.61 -35.87 24.47
C LYS A 20 31.72 -35.56 25.48
N GLY A 21 31.54 -35.93 26.74
CA GLY A 21 32.55 -35.84 27.79
C GLY A 21 33.80 -36.67 27.50
N GLU A 22 33.63 -37.91 27.04
CA GLU A 22 34.69 -38.82 26.61
C GLU A 22 35.46 -38.24 25.41
N GLN A 23 34.77 -37.80 24.36
CA GLN A 23 35.41 -37.17 23.19
C GLN A 23 36.20 -35.91 23.55
N MET A 24 35.66 -35.08 24.46
CA MET A 24 36.37 -33.92 24.96
C MET A 24 37.57 -34.30 25.84
N GLY A 25 37.48 -35.42 26.56
CA GLY A 25 38.59 -36.03 27.31
C GLY A 25 39.71 -36.48 26.38
N ASP A 26 39.37 -37.22 25.34
CA ASP A 26 40.33 -37.75 24.34
C ASP A 26 41.05 -36.62 23.60
N VAL A 27 40.32 -35.54 23.25
CA VAL A 27 40.94 -34.35 22.63
C VAL A 27 41.91 -33.67 23.59
N ARG A 28 41.55 -33.54 24.88
CA ARG A 28 42.46 -32.97 25.90
C ARG A 28 43.71 -33.84 26.09
N GLU A 29 43.56 -35.16 26.15
CA GLU A 29 44.71 -36.06 26.30
C GLU A 29 45.59 -36.05 25.04
N LYS A 30 44.99 -36.00 23.85
CA LYS A 30 45.74 -35.85 22.58
C LYS A 30 46.54 -34.54 22.55
N ILE A 31 45.95 -33.43 23.01
CA ILE A 31 46.66 -32.15 23.12
C ILE A 31 47.81 -32.26 24.13
N ARG A 32 47.61 -32.93 25.26
CA ARG A 32 48.64 -33.15 26.28
C ARG A 32 49.81 -33.98 25.74
N LEU A 33 49.54 -35.07 25.02
CA LEU A 33 50.56 -35.90 24.38
C LEU A 33 51.33 -35.13 23.31
N LEU A 34 50.64 -34.36 22.45
CA LEU A 34 51.29 -33.51 21.46
C LEU A 34 52.18 -32.43 22.10
N GLN A 35 51.79 -31.90 23.26
CA GLN A 35 52.63 -30.96 24.02
C GLN A 35 53.88 -31.65 24.60
N ILE A 36 53.75 -32.88 25.09
CA ILE A 36 54.88 -33.68 25.58
C ILE A 36 55.84 -34.00 24.43
N ASP A 37 55.34 -34.45 23.28
CA ASP A 37 56.14 -34.74 22.09
C ASP A 37 56.83 -33.48 21.57
N ARG A 38 56.12 -32.36 21.50
CA ARG A 38 56.71 -31.07 21.12
C ARG A 38 57.85 -30.69 22.07
N LYS A 39 57.67 -30.86 23.38
CA LYS A 39 58.71 -30.55 24.37
C LYS A 39 59.90 -31.51 24.26
N SER A 40 59.66 -32.81 24.03
CA SER A 40 60.71 -33.81 23.84
C SER A 40 61.52 -33.53 22.57
N ASN A 41 60.85 -33.21 21.47
CA ASN A 41 61.51 -32.83 20.20
C ASN A 41 62.35 -31.57 20.34
N ILE A 42 61.86 -30.54 21.04
CA ILE A 42 62.65 -29.33 21.31
C ILE A 42 63.90 -29.68 22.12
N SER A 43 63.75 -30.47 23.19
CA SER A 43 64.88 -30.88 24.02
C SER A 43 65.91 -31.71 23.24
N SER A 44 65.47 -32.61 22.35
CA SER A 44 66.34 -33.38 21.45
C SER A 44 67.08 -32.49 20.45
N LEU A 45 66.39 -31.51 19.85
CA LEU A 45 67.01 -30.54 18.94
C LEU A 45 68.04 -29.64 19.66
N GLU A 46 67.75 -29.22 20.89
CA GLU A 46 68.68 -28.44 21.70
C GLU A 46 69.92 -29.25 22.08
N SER A 47 69.75 -30.52 22.45
CA SER A 47 70.86 -31.44 22.70
C SER A 47 71.72 -31.65 21.46
N ASN A 48 71.11 -31.92 20.30
CA ASN A 48 71.82 -32.08 19.02
C ASN A 48 72.55 -30.80 18.58
N LYS A 49 71.94 -29.63 18.83
CA LYS A 49 72.60 -28.34 18.59
C LYS A 49 73.81 -28.16 19.51
N HIS A 50 73.75 -28.63 20.75
CA HIS A 50 74.86 -28.57 21.68
C HIS A 50 76.01 -29.48 21.23
N THR A 51 75.73 -30.75 20.92
CA THR A 51 76.76 -31.70 20.44
C THR A 51 77.40 -31.24 19.13
N ASN A 52 76.63 -30.72 18.18
CA ASN A 52 77.18 -30.16 16.95
C ASN A 52 78.09 -28.96 17.19
N LYS A 53 77.78 -28.11 18.19
CA LYS A 53 78.65 -26.99 18.56
C LYS A 53 79.97 -27.45 19.16
N GLU A 54 79.95 -28.52 19.95
CA GLU A 54 81.17 -29.11 20.50
C GLU A 54 82.03 -29.74 19.40
N TYR A 55 81.40 -30.48 18.48
CA TYR A 55 82.09 -31.06 17.33
C TYR A 55 82.75 -30.00 16.42
N ILE A 56 82.08 -28.87 16.17
CA ILE A 56 82.68 -27.74 15.44
C ILE A 56 83.87 -27.13 16.20
N ARG A 57 83.84 -27.13 17.54
CA ARG A 57 84.95 -26.64 18.36
C ARG A 57 86.16 -27.56 18.19
N GLU A 58 85.97 -28.86 18.27
CA GLU A 58 87.01 -29.88 18.06
C GLU A 58 87.65 -29.75 16.67
N LEU A 59 86.85 -29.67 15.60
CA LEU A 59 87.36 -29.52 14.24
C LEU A 59 88.16 -28.22 14.04
N LYS A 60 87.81 -27.14 14.76
CA LYS A 60 88.55 -25.89 14.72
C LYS A 60 89.90 -25.99 15.42
N ASP A 61 89.96 -26.73 16.52
CA ASP A 61 91.21 -26.96 17.25
C ASP A 61 92.14 -27.89 16.45
N GLU A 62 91.59 -28.93 15.81
CA GLU A 62 92.34 -29.79 14.88
C GLU A 62 92.88 -29.01 13.67
N ASN A 63 92.06 -28.14 13.06
CA ASN A 63 92.53 -27.28 11.97
C ASN A 63 93.66 -26.34 12.41
N ARG A 64 93.63 -25.85 13.65
CA ARG A 64 94.69 -25.01 14.19
C ARG A 64 95.99 -25.80 14.34
N GLU A 65 95.90 -27.05 14.78
CA GLU A 65 97.06 -27.93 14.92
C GLU A 65 97.65 -28.32 13.56
N LEU A 66 96.81 -28.68 12.57
CA LEU A 66 97.27 -28.98 11.21
C LEU A 66 97.97 -27.79 10.55
N ARG A 67 97.46 -26.57 10.77
CA ARG A 67 98.12 -25.34 10.28
C ARG A 67 99.49 -25.13 10.92
N LYS A 68 99.64 -25.46 12.20
CA LYS A 68 100.92 -25.41 12.91
C LYS A 68 101.90 -26.44 12.32
N GLN A 69 101.47 -27.68 12.14
CA GLN A 69 102.27 -28.74 11.50
C GLN A 69 102.71 -28.38 10.06
N LEU A 70 101.84 -27.72 9.29
CA LEU A 70 102.17 -27.24 7.95
C LEU A 70 103.23 -26.13 7.96
N ALA A 71 103.18 -25.23 8.95
CA ALA A 71 104.17 -24.18 9.11
C ALA A 71 105.56 -24.78 9.43
N ASP A 72 105.60 -25.76 10.33
CA ASP A 72 106.83 -26.47 10.70
C ASP A 72 107.43 -27.22 9.50
N CYS A 73 106.61 -27.87 8.66
CA CYS A 73 107.09 -28.54 7.44
C CYS A 73 107.66 -27.56 6.41
N LYS A 74 107.00 -26.40 6.21
CA LYS A 74 107.45 -25.41 5.22
C LYS A 74 108.82 -24.84 5.55
N GLN A 75 109.11 -24.61 6.83
CA GLN A 75 110.40 -24.08 7.30
C GLN A 75 111.56 -25.05 7.01
N ASN A 76 111.32 -26.36 6.98
CA ASN A 76 112.35 -27.36 6.71
C ASN A 76 112.66 -27.54 5.20
N THR A 77 111.73 -27.19 4.30
CA THR A 77 111.90 -27.33 2.84
C THR A 77 112.65 -26.17 2.17
N THR A 78 112.68 -24.98 2.77
CA THR A 78 113.33 -23.79 2.17
C THR A 78 114.86 -23.85 2.20
N ASP A 79 115.46 -24.69 3.03
CA ASP A 79 116.92 -24.78 3.16
C ASP A 79 117.59 -25.64 2.07
N THR A 80 116.82 -26.34 1.22
CA THR A 80 117.36 -27.38 0.32
C THR A 80 117.45 -27.00 -1.18
N ILE A 81 116.85 -25.89 -1.64
CA ILE A 81 116.63 -25.63 -3.09
C ILE A 81 117.39 -24.39 -3.63
N SER A 82 118.52 -23.98 -3.00
CA SER A 82 119.27 -22.78 -3.45
C SER A 82 120.47 -23.07 -4.36
N TYR A 83 120.83 -24.33 -4.58
CA TYR A 83 121.97 -24.71 -5.42
C TYR A 83 121.50 -25.60 -6.56
N THR A 84 121.26 -25.02 -7.74
CA THR A 84 121.78 -25.49 -9.04
C THR A 84 120.99 -24.93 -10.24
N THR A 85 121.77 -24.42 -11.20
CA THR A 85 121.54 -24.42 -12.66
C THR A 85 120.47 -23.51 -13.28
N ALA A 86 120.91 -22.47 -14.00
CA ALA A 86 120.93 -22.47 -15.47
C ALA A 86 121.26 -21.07 -16.03
N ASN A 87 122.49 -20.89 -16.51
CA ASN A 87 122.89 -19.71 -17.29
C ASN A 87 123.81 -20.17 -18.44
N ALA A 88 123.29 -20.14 -19.67
CA ALA A 88 123.99 -19.91 -20.95
C ALA A 88 123.15 -20.49 -22.10
N VAL A 89 122.56 -19.63 -22.96
CA VAL A 89 122.33 -19.83 -24.43
C VAL A 89 121.35 -18.79 -25.05
N ALA A 90 120.57 -18.00 -24.30
CA ALA A 90 119.43 -17.28 -24.88
C ALA A 90 119.63 -15.77 -25.15
N GLY A 91 120.64 -15.36 -25.93
CA GLY A 91 120.98 -13.93 -26.08
C GLY A 91 120.38 -13.16 -27.26
N ARG A 92 120.06 -13.79 -28.41
CA ARG A 92 119.60 -13.05 -29.62
C ARG A 92 118.45 -13.68 -30.42
N LYS A 93 118.16 -14.97 -30.23
CA LYS A 93 116.87 -15.57 -30.63
C LYS A 93 115.80 -15.40 -29.57
N ALA A 94 116.20 -15.05 -28.34
CA ALA A 94 115.29 -14.84 -27.22
C ALA A 94 114.39 -13.62 -27.44
N GLU A 95 114.92 -12.47 -27.88
CA GLU A 95 114.13 -11.24 -27.99
C GLU A 95 112.98 -11.35 -29.01
N GLY A 96 113.20 -11.96 -30.18
CA GLY A 96 112.15 -12.16 -31.19
C GLY A 96 111.13 -13.24 -30.82
N ILE A 97 111.57 -14.31 -30.14
CA ILE A 97 110.67 -15.34 -29.60
C ILE A 97 109.88 -14.78 -28.42
N GLU A 98 110.49 -13.96 -27.58
CA GLU A 98 109.88 -13.30 -26.43
C GLU A 98 108.81 -12.29 -26.88
N GLU A 99 109.05 -11.54 -27.96
CA GLU A 99 108.02 -10.65 -28.51
C GLU A 99 106.86 -11.44 -29.17
N LEU A 100 107.15 -12.55 -29.87
CA LEU A 100 106.11 -13.43 -30.42
C LEU A 100 105.27 -14.06 -29.31
N LEU A 101 105.90 -14.51 -28.22
CA LEU A 101 105.25 -15.01 -27.03
C LEU A 101 104.41 -13.92 -26.35
N ARG A 102 104.88 -12.67 -26.30
CA ARG A 102 104.08 -11.53 -25.81
C ARG A 102 102.86 -11.27 -26.69
N VAL A 103 102.98 -11.35 -28.02
CA VAL A 103 101.82 -11.22 -28.93
C VAL A 103 100.84 -12.38 -28.73
N LEU A 104 101.33 -13.60 -28.59
CA LEU A 104 100.50 -14.79 -28.35
C LEU A 104 99.80 -14.71 -27.00
N ASP A 105 100.48 -14.28 -25.94
CA ASP A 105 99.90 -14.04 -24.62
C ASP A 105 98.85 -12.92 -24.65
N ARG A 106 99.10 -11.84 -25.40
CA ARG A 106 98.09 -10.77 -25.61
C ARG A 106 96.87 -11.31 -26.35
N SER A 107 97.06 -12.09 -27.41
CA SER A 107 95.97 -12.69 -28.19
C SER A 107 95.18 -13.72 -27.37
N ARG A 108 95.86 -14.51 -26.54
CA ARG A 108 95.22 -15.47 -25.64
C ARG A 108 94.41 -14.78 -24.55
N LYS A 109 94.95 -13.72 -23.93
CA LYS A 109 94.20 -12.88 -22.99
C LYS A 109 92.95 -12.28 -23.65
N GLN A 110 93.08 -11.72 -24.86
CA GLN A 110 91.93 -11.21 -25.60
C GLN A 110 90.88 -12.29 -25.90
N TYR A 111 91.32 -13.50 -26.25
CA TYR A 111 90.41 -14.63 -26.45
C TYR A 111 89.70 -15.03 -25.15
N ASP A 112 90.44 -15.12 -24.04
CA ASP A 112 89.89 -15.46 -22.72
C ASP A 112 88.91 -14.38 -22.22
N ASP A 113 89.20 -13.09 -22.46
CA ASP A 113 88.31 -11.96 -22.14
C ASP A 113 87.02 -12.02 -22.95
N VAL A 114 87.11 -12.28 -24.27
CA VAL A 114 85.93 -12.42 -25.14
C VAL A 114 85.12 -13.65 -24.74
N ARG A 115 85.78 -14.77 -24.43
CA ARG A 115 85.13 -16.00 -23.97
C ARG A 115 84.38 -15.77 -22.65
N HIS A 116 84.99 -15.08 -21.70
CA HIS A 116 84.33 -14.72 -20.44
C HIS A 116 83.14 -13.80 -20.68
N ARG A 117 83.25 -12.82 -21.59
CA ARG A 117 82.14 -11.91 -21.92
C ARG A 117 80.97 -12.65 -22.57
N VAL A 118 81.24 -13.58 -23.50
CA VAL A 118 80.22 -14.43 -24.12
C VAL A 118 79.56 -15.33 -23.08
N GLN A 119 80.34 -15.95 -22.19
CA GLN A 119 79.81 -16.79 -21.12
C GLN A 119 78.90 -15.99 -20.16
N SER A 120 79.31 -14.78 -19.78
CA SER A 120 78.52 -13.89 -18.94
C SER A 120 77.22 -13.44 -19.62
N GLN A 121 77.27 -13.11 -20.91
CA GLN A 121 76.07 -12.74 -21.68
C GLN A 121 75.13 -13.92 -21.87
N SER A 122 75.65 -15.14 -22.06
CA SER A 122 74.83 -16.35 -22.16
C SER A 122 74.14 -16.69 -20.85
N ALA A 123 74.81 -16.51 -19.71
CA ALA A 123 74.20 -16.71 -18.39
C ALA A 123 73.05 -15.71 -18.17
N LEU A 124 73.29 -14.42 -18.44
CA LEU A 124 72.27 -13.38 -18.35
C LEU A 124 71.06 -13.65 -19.27
N TYR A 125 71.31 -14.19 -20.47
CA TYR A 125 70.23 -14.53 -21.39
C TYR A 125 69.36 -15.68 -20.87
N GLU A 126 69.96 -16.70 -20.26
CA GLU A 126 69.17 -17.78 -19.63
C GLU A 126 68.40 -17.27 -18.40
N ASP A 127 69.01 -16.42 -17.56
CA ASP A 127 68.32 -15.78 -16.44
C ASP A 127 67.10 -14.97 -16.93
N LEU A 128 67.28 -14.15 -17.97
CA LEU A 128 66.19 -13.35 -18.54
C LEU A 128 65.12 -14.21 -19.22
N LYS A 129 65.50 -15.36 -19.78
CA LYS A 129 64.58 -16.32 -20.39
C LYS A 129 63.81 -17.14 -19.35
N ASP A 130 64.41 -17.38 -18.19
CA ASP A 130 63.73 -17.93 -17.01
C ASP A 130 62.75 -16.88 -16.45
N GLU A 131 63.17 -15.63 -16.25
CA GLU A 131 62.29 -14.53 -15.83
C GLU A 131 61.13 -14.31 -16.81
N PHE A 132 61.38 -14.39 -18.12
CA PHE A 132 60.33 -14.30 -19.12
C PHE A 132 59.33 -15.47 -19.03
N ARG A 133 59.81 -16.69 -18.76
CA ARG A 133 58.94 -17.85 -18.53
C ARG A 133 58.12 -17.69 -17.25
N ASP A 134 58.70 -17.16 -16.18
CA ASP A 134 58.00 -16.88 -14.94
C ASP A 134 56.92 -15.80 -15.16
N LEU A 135 57.25 -14.73 -15.88
CA LEU A 135 56.29 -13.70 -16.26
C LEU A 135 55.20 -14.21 -17.21
N GLU A 136 55.49 -15.14 -18.12
CA GLU A 136 54.48 -15.81 -18.95
C GLU A 136 53.53 -16.70 -18.11
N LEU A 137 54.07 -17.37 -17.09
CA LEU A 137 53.27 -18.16 -16.15
C LEU A 137 52.40 -17.27 -15.27
N ASP A 138 52.90 -16.12 -14.81
CA ASP A 138 52.13 -15.13 -14.05
C ASP A 138 51.10 -14.37 -14.92
N SER A 139 51.45 -14.11 -16.19
CA SER A 139 50.59 -13.49 -17.21
C SER A 139 49.43 -14.40 -17.60
N LYS A 140 49.66 -15.72 -17.59
CA LYS A 140 48.60 -16.74 -17.60
C LYS A 140 47.88 -16.72 -16.26
N LYS A 141 47.16 -15.62 -15.98
CA LYS A 141 46.18 -15.51 -14.92
C LYS A 141 45.36 -16.81 -14.94
N PRO A 142 45.35 -17.60 -13.86
CA PRO A 142 44.55 -18.82 -13.83
C PRO A 142 43.12 -18.40 -14.14
N SER A 143 42.58 -18.95 -15.22
CA SER A 143 41.26 -18.67 -15.77
C SER A 143 40.27 -18.31 -14.65
N VAL A 144 39.88 -17.03 -14.62
CA VAL A 144 39.00 -16.41 -13.62
C VAL A 144 37.64 -17.13 -13.56
N GLU A 145 37.31 -17.95 -14.54
CA GLU A 145 36.04 -18.66 -14.63
C GLU A 145 36.04 -20.04 -13.94
N GLY A 146 37.20 -20.55 -13.51
CA GLY A 146 37.34 -21.91 -12.97
C GLY A 146 37.64 -22.02 -11.47
N THR A 147 38.16 -20.95 -10.84
CA THR A 147 38.63 -20.98 -9.45
C THR A 147 37.49 -21.23 -8.46
N PRO A 148 37.71 -22.04 -7.40
CA PRO A 148 36.69 -22.33 -6.40
C PRO A 148 36.15 -21.07 -5.70
N GLU A 149 36.94 -20.01 -5.64
CA GLU A 149 36.57 -18.69 -5.12
C GLU A 149 35.49 -18.03 -5.99
N VAL A 150 35.64 -18.03 -7.32
CA VAL A 150 34.66 -17.42 -8.24
C VAL A 150 33.35 -18.20 -8.23
N LYS A 151 33.41 -19.53 -8.09
CA LYS A 151 32.22 -20.37 -7.87
C LYS A 151 31.49 -20.00 -6.57
N LYS A 152 32.24 -19.76 -5.47
CA LYS A 152 31.65 -19.29 -4.20
C LYS A 152 30.99 -17.92 -4.34
N ILE A 153 31.63 -16.99 -5.03
CA ILE A 153 31.08 -15.64 -5.30
C ILE A 153 29.75 -15.77 -6.04
N ARG A 154 29.70 -16.55 -7.12
CA ARG A 154 28.47 -16.76 -7.90
C ARG A 154 27.34 -17.39 -7.08
N VAL A 155 27.66 -18.32 -6.17
CA VAL A 155 26.66 -18.91 -5.25
C VAL A 155 26.14 -17.86 -4.27
N PHE A 156 27.01 -17.01 -3.73
CA PHE A 156 26.60 -15.93 -2.83
C PHE A 156 25.74 -14.88 -3.54
N GLU A 157 26.09 -14.51 -4.77
CA GLU A 157 25.28 -13.62 -5.62
C GLU A 157 23.88 -14.21 -5.86
N CYS A 158 23.81 -15.47 -6.30
CA CYS A 158 22.52 -16.15 -6.47
C CYS A 158 21.71 -16.23 -5.17
N ARG A 159 22.38 -16.35 -4.01
CA ARG A 159 21.72 -16.37 -2.71
C ARG A 159 21.21 -14.99 -2.30
N LEU A 160 21.96 -13.94 -2.64
CA LEU A 160 21.57 -12.55 -2.43
C LEU A 160 20.36 -12.20 -3.30
N ASP A 161 20.37 -12.54 -4.58
CA ASP A 161 19.24 -12.30 -5.49
C ASP A 161 17.97 -12.99 -4.99
N LYS A 162 18.08 -14.24 -4.54
CA LYS A 162 16.96 -14.97 -3.91
C LYS A 162 16.47 -14.28 -2.65
N ALA A 163 17.36 -13.75 -1.82
CA ALA A 163 16.99 -13.01 -0.61
C ALA A 163 16.30 -11.68 -0.96
N MET A 164 16.78 -10.96 -1.98
CA MET A 164 16.16 -9.73 -2.47
C MET A 164 14.76 -9.99 -3.06
N MET A 165 14.60 -11.03 -3.87
CA MET A 165 13.29 -11.43 -4.39
C MET A 165 12.31 -11.72 -3.26
N LYS A 166 12.72 -12.51 -2.25
CA LYS A 166 11.90 -12.82 -1.07
C LYS A 166 11.56 -11.58 -0.25
N TYR A 167 12.51 -10.65 -0.08
CA TYR A 167 12.29 -9.40 0.62
C TYR A 167 11.24 -8.53 -0.09
N ASN A 168 11.37 -8.37 -1.41
CA ASN A 168 10.43 -7.60 -2.21
C ASN A 168 9.03 -8.22 -2.21
N GLU A 169 8.94 -9.55 -2.28
CA GLU A 169 7.66 -10.27 -2.16
C GLU A 169 7.03 -10.06 -0.78
N ALA A 170 7.80 -10.22 0.31
CA ALA A 170 7.33 -9.95 1.66
C ALA A 170 6.89 -8.49 1.84
N GLN A 171 7.61 -7.54 1.24
CA GLN A 171 7.24 -6.12 1.28
C GLN A 171 5.94 -5.86 0.53
N ASN A 172 5.73 -6.48 -0.64
CA ASN A 172 4.48 -6.39 -1.39
C ASN A 172 3.31 -6.99 -0.60
N ILE A 173 3.49 -8.16 0.00
CA ILE A 173 2.50 -8.79 0.88
C ILE A 173 2.17 -7.86 2.05
N CYS A 174 3.17 -7.30 2.74
CA CYS A 174 2.97 -6.34 3.83
C CYS A 174 2.21 -5.08 3.38
N ARG A 175 2.47 -4.55 2.18
CA ARG A 175 1.72 -3.41 1.62
C ARG A 175 0.25 -3.77 1.44
N THR A 176 -0.05 -4.93 0.86
CA THR A 176 -1.43 -5.38 0.66
C THR A 176 -2.17 -5.58 1.99
N TYR A 177 -1.55 -6.23 2.97
CA TYR A 177 -2.16 -6.38 4.30
C TYR A 177 -2.36 -5.04 5.00
N ARG A 178 -1.42 -4.11 4.88
CA ARG A 178 -1.58 -2.76 5.43
C ARG A 178 -2.77 -2.03 4.81
N GLN A 179 -2.97 -2.17 3.50
CA GLN A 179 -4.12 -1.60 2.81
C GLN A 179 -5.44 -2.25 3.25
N ILE A 180 -5.46 -3.58 3.40
CA ILE A 180 -6.64 -4.31 3.91
C ILE A 180 -6.98 -3.83 5.32
N VAL A 181 -6.00 -3.74 6.22
CA VAL A 181 -6.21 -3.25 7.60
C VAL A 181 -6.74 -1.82 7.60
N LYS A 182 -6.17 -0.93 6.78
CA LYS A 182 -6.64 0.46 6.67
C LYS A 182 -8.11 0.50 6.25
N ARG A 183 -8.49 -0.26 5.22
CA ARG A 183 -9.88 -0.35 4.75
C ARG A 183 -10.81 -0.91 5.83
N LEU A 184 -10.40 -1.95 6.55
CA LEU A 184 -11.20 -2.51 7.65
C LEU A 184 -11.39 -1.51 8.80
N GLN A 185 -10.39 -0.67 9.09
CA GLN A 185 -10.52 0.41 10.07
C GLN A 185 -11.49 1.50 9.59
N GLU A 186 -11.42 1.88 8.32
CA GLU A 186 -12.36 2.82 7.70
C GLU A 186 -13.80 2.26 7.72
N GLU A 187 -13.99 0.98 7.36
CA GLU A 187 -15.28 0.29 7.41
C GLU A 187 -15.81 0.21 8.85
N ARG A 188 -14.96 -0.08 9.84
CA ARG A 188 -15.35 -0.06 11.27
C ARG A 188 -15.89 1.30 11.70
N ILE A 189 -15.17 2.38 11.38
CA ILE A 189 -15.60 3.75 11.72
C ILE A 189 -16.92 4.10 11.01
N ALA A 190 -17.08 3.67 9.76
CA ALA A 190 -18.33 3.86 9.02
C ALA A 190 -19.51 3.11 9.66
N PHE A 191 -19.30 1.88 10.12
CA PHE A 191 -20.32 1.12 10.85
C PHE A 191 -20.67 1.75 12.19
N ASP A 192 -19.68 2.19 12.97
CA ASP A 192 -19.92 2.90 14.24
C ASP A 192 -20.80 4.14 14.00
N THR A 193 -20.51 4.91 12.94
CA THR A 193 -21.32 6.09 12.57
C THR A 193 -22.76 5.72 12.17
N GLN A 194 -22.93 4.63 11.41
CA GLN A 194 -24.25 4.13 11.03
C GLN A 194 -25.05 3.65 12.24
N ILE A 195 -24.41 2.93 13.17
CA ILE A 195 -25.02 2.45 14.41
C ILE A 195 -25.47 3.65 15.26
N SER A 196 -24.60 4.64 15.49
CA SER A 196 -24.98 5.84 16.24
C SER A 196 -26.11 6.63 15.59
N ALA A 197 -26.18 6.66 14.25
CA ALA A 197 -27.31 7.26 13.54
C ALA A 197 -28.61 6.48 13.79
N ILE A 198 -28.57 5.15 13.72
CA ILE A 198 -29.71 4.28 14.00
C ILE A 198 -30.17 4.42 15.46
N GLU A 199 -29.24 4.39 16.42
CA GLU A 199 -29.53 4.58 17.84
C GLU A 199 -30.20 5.94 18.10
N LYS A 200 -29.72 7.01 17.45
CA LYS A 200 -30.36 8.32 17.54
C LYS A 200 -31.78 8.30 16.97
N THR A 201 -32.00 7.66 15.82
CA THR A 201 -33.35 7.56 15.25
C THR A 201 -34.28 6.71 16.11
N LEU A 202 -33.77 5.66 16.76
CA LEU A 202 -34.53 4.83 17.69
C LEU A 202 -34.94 5.65 18.91
N GLY A 203 -34.00 6.39 19.51
CA GLY A 203 -34.31 7.28 20.64
C GLY A 203 -35.36 8.35 20.31
N CYS A 204 -35.32 8.94 19.11
CA CYS A 204 -36.39 9.85 18.67
C CYS A 204 -37.74 9.13 18.51
N ARG A 205 -37.76 7.90 17.99
CA ARG A 205 -38.99 7.11 17.85
C ARG A 205 -39.57 6.68 19.21
N ASP A 206 -38.71 6.37 20.17
CA ASP A 206 -39.13 6.06 21.54
C ASP A 206 -39.76 7.29 22.21
N GLN A 207 -39.17 8.47 22.02
CA GLN A 207 -39.76 9.75 22.46
C GLN A 207 -41.12 10.01 21.81
N ASP A 208 -41.21 9.86 20.48
CA ASP A 208 -42.49 10.01 19.76
C ASP A 208 -43.55 9.02 20.29
N HIS A 209 -43.14 7.81 20.67
CA HIS A 209 -44.02 6.79 21.22
C HIS A 209 -44.50 7.15 22.64
N GLU A 210 -43.61 7.64 23.50
CA GLU A 210 -43.96 8.13 24.84
C GLU A 210 -44.95 9.30 24.76
N GLU A 211 -44.73 10.26 23.87
CA GLU A 211 -45.66 11.36 23.61
C GLU A 211 -47.03 10.84 23.16
N LEU A 212 -47.06 9.84 22.26
CA LEU A 212 -48.32 9.24 21.80
C LEU A 212 -49.07 8.52 22.93
N ILE A 213 -48.37 7.87 23.86
CA ILE A 213 -48.97 7.26 25.05
C ILE A 213 -49.62 8.32 25.94
N LEU A 214 -48.93 9.45 26.18
CA LEU A 214 -49.48 10.56 26.96
C LEU A 214 -50.73 11.13 26.30
N LEU A 215 -50.69 11.41 24.99
CA LEU A 215 -51.84 11.86 24.23
C LEU A 215 -53.01 10.86 24.27
N TYR A 216 -52.72 9.56 24.20
CA TYR A 216 -53.73 8.52 24.32
C TYR A 216 -54.38 8.49 25.72
N SER A 217 -53.57 8.67 26.78
CA SER A 217 -54.07 8.78 28.15
C SER A 217 -54.99 9.99 28.31
N ASP A 218 -54.57 11.16 27.83
CA ASP A 218 -55.35 12.40 27.87
C ASP A 218 -56.67 12.28 27.09
N ALA A 219 -56.61 11.69 25.88
CA ALA A 219 -57.80 11.41 25.08
C ALA A 219 -58.75 10.43 25.78
N THR A 220 -58.22 9.42 26.47
CA THR A 220 -59.01 8.46 27.24
C THR A 220 -59.67 9.13 28.45
N GLN A 221 -58.95 10.00 29.17
CA GLN A 221 -59.49 10.77 30.29
C GLN A 221 -60.59 11.74 29.82
N SER A 222 -60.37 12.45 28.71
CA SER A 222 -61.36 13.35 28.11
C SER A 222 -62.62 12.59 27.71
N LYS A 223 -62.46 11.44 27.04
CA LYS A 223 -63.56 10.52 26.72
C LYS A 223 -64.32 10.13 28.00
N GLU A 224 -63.63 9.62 29.02
CA GLU A 224 -64.25 9.20 30.29
C GLU A 224 -65.02 10.36 30.95
N HIS A 225 -64.45 11.56 30.97
CA HIS A 225 -65.11 12.77 31.47
C HIS A 225 -66.43 13.04 30.72
N THR A 226 -66.41 13.01 29.38
CA THR A 226 -67.64 13.22 28.59
C THR A 226 -68.70 12.14 28.82
N TYR A 227 -68.31 10.88 29.02
CA TYR A 227 -69.24 9.81 29.37
C TYR A 227 -69.85 10.03 30.76
N GLN A 228 -69.05 10.47 31.74
CA GLN A 228 -69.53 10.79 33.08
C GLN A 228 -70.50 11.98 33.07
N GLU A 229 -70.22 13.03 32.30
CA GLU A 229 -71.13 14.16 32.13
C GLU A 229 -72.45 13.75 31.45
N LEU A 230 -72.35 12.92 30.42
CA LEU A 230 -73.51 12.38 29.71
C LEU A 230 -74.37 11.51 30.65
N GLU A 231 -73.75 10.69 31.49
CA GLU A 231 -74.47 9.88 32.48
C GLU A 231 -75.15 10.74 33.55
N LYS A 232 -74.45 11.78 34.06
CA LYS A 232 -75.06 12.77 34.97
C LYS A 232 -76.24 13.49 34.32
N ALA A 233 -76.13 13.88 33.05
CA ALA A 233 -77.21 14.52 32.31
C ALA A 233 -78.41 13.59 32.11
N LYS A 234 -78.17 12.30 31.78
CA LYS A 234 -79.22 11.28 31.70
C LYS A 234 -79.92 11.07 33.04
N SER A 235 -79.18 10.91 34.14
CA SER A 235 -79.77 10.77 35.49
C SER A 235 -80.64 11.97 35.85
N LYS A 236 -80.15 13.20 35.61
CA LYS A 236 -80.94 14.43 35.83
C LYS A 236 -82.21 14.47 34.98
N TYR A 237 -82.13 14.07 33.72
CA TYR A 237 -83.29 14.01 32.84
C TYR A 237 -84.32 12.97 33.32
N GLU A 238 -83.86 11.80 33.76
CA GLU A 238 -84.74 10.76 34.32
C GLU A 238 -85.40 11.22 35.63
N GLU A 239 -84.67 11.87 36.52
CA GLU A 239 -85.20 12.45 37.76
C GLU A 239 -86.25 13.52 37.44
N GLU A 240 -85.97 14.44 36.51
CA GLU A 240 -86.92 15.48 36.09
C GLU A 240 -88.17 14.88 35.43
N LYS A 241 -88.00 13.83 34.62
CA LYS A 241 -89.12 13.06 34.05
C LYS A 241 -89.96 12.42 35.16
N ARG A 242 -89.34 11.74 36.14
CA ARG A 242 -90.04 11.16 37.30
C ARG A 242 -90.74 12.24 38.12
N TYR A 243 -90.11 13.38 38.33
CA TYR A 243 -90.70 14.52 39.04
C TYR A 243 -91.94 15.05 38.32
N ARG A 244 -91.85 15.30 37.00
CA ARG A 244 -93.01 15.69 36.18
C ARG A 244 -94.13 14.65 36.20
N GLU A 245 -93.79 13.36 36.13
CA GLU A 245 -94.77 12.28 36.26
C GLU A 245 -95.46 12.28 37.64
N GLN A 246 -94.72 12.52 38.72
CA GLN A 246 -95.28 12.67 40.07
C GLN A 246 -96.17 13.90 40.19
N GLU A 247 -95.75 15.05 39.65
CA GLU A 247 -96.58 16.27 39.62
C GLU A 247 -97.87 16.06 38.83
N LEU A 248 -97.79 15.41 37.66
CA LEU A 248 -98.96 15.07 36.85
C LEU A 248 -99.90 14.12 37.59
N LYS A 249 -99.37 13.07 38.24
CA LYS A 249 -100.15 12.18 39.09
C LYS A 249 -100.80 12.93 40.27
N GLY A 250 -100.07 13.84 40.91
CA GLY A 250 -100.58 14.70 41.99
C GLY A 250 -101.74 15.58 41.51
N LYS A 251 -101.57 16.27 40.38
CA LYS A 251 -102.64 17.08 39.74
C LYS A 251 -103.84 16.23 39.36
N GLN A 252 -103.63 15.04 38.77
CA GLN A 252 -104.69 14.09 38.44
C GLN A 252 -105.45 13.62 39.70
N HIS A 253 -104.74 13.34 40.79
CA HIS A 253 -105.36 12.94 42.06
C HIS A 253 -106.22 14.07 42.65
N ILE A 254 -105.72 15.31 42.64
CA ILE A 254 -106.50 16.49 43.05
C ILE A 254 -107.76 16.65 42.20
N LEU A 255 -107.66 16.51 40.88
CA LEU A 255 -108.82 16.56 39.99
C LEU A 255 -109.82 15.45 40.29
N LYS A 256 -109.34 14.23 40.55
CA LYS A 256 -110.20 13.10 40.92
C LYS A 256 -110.93 13.34 42.24
N LEU A 257 -110.24 13.85 43.26
CA LEU A 257 -110.86 14.25 44.54
C LEU A 257 -111.89 15.37 44.36
N ARG A 258 -111.62 16.37 43.50
CA ARG A 258 -112.61 17.42 43.17
C ARG A 258 -113.83 16.86 42.44
N LEU A 259 -113.63 15.88 41.58
CA LEU A 259 -114.72 15.20 40.87
C LEU A 259 -115.58 14.35 41.83
N GLU A 260 -114.95 13.67 42.79
CA GLU A 260 -115.61 12.85 43.81
C GLU A 260 -116.27 13.69 44.93
N ALA A 261 -115.79 14.92 45.18
CA ALA A 261 -116.39 15.89 46.10
C ALA A 261 -117.59 16.66 45.51
N LEU A 262 -117.92 16.44 44.23
CA LEU A 262 -119.21 16.88 43.68
C LEU A 262 -120.26 15.83 44.08
N PRO A 263 -121.34 16.21 44.81
CA PRO A 263 -122.41 15.27 45.08
C PRO A 263 -123.09 14.88 43.78
N ASP A 264 -123.31 13.58 43.64
CA ASP A 264 -124.01 12.91 42.55
C ASP A 264 -125.31 13.66 42.20
N LYS A 265 -125.26 14.40 41.10
CA LYS A 265 -126.42 15.01 40.44
C LYS A 265 -126.37 14.60 38.98
N ASP A 266 -126.57 13.32 38.75
CA ASP A 266 -127.12 12.90 37.48
C ASP A 266 -128.60 13.25 37.39
N SER A 267 -129.03 13.44 36.13
CA SER A 267 -130.39 13.52 35.62
C SER A 267 -130.89 14.92 35.21
N ASP A 268 -130.79 15.15 33.89
CA ASP A 268 -131.84 15.64 33.00
C ASP A 268 -131.69 16.99 32.30
N ALA A 269 -131.25 16.86 31.05
CA ALA A 269 -132.03 17.20 29.86
C ALA A 269 -131.73 18.54 29.13
N PRO A 270 -131.93 18.55 27.79
CA PRO A 270 -131.10 19.28 26.83
C PRO A 270 -131.76 20.57 26.35
N ARG A 271 -130.99 21.46 25.72
CA ARG A 271 -131.40 22.19 24.50
C ARG A 271 -130.29 23.05 23.92
N ASN A 272 -129.98 22.73 22.67
CA ASN A 272 -129.59 23.63 21.58
C ASN A 272 -129.78 25.11 21.85
N SER A 273 -128.72 25.90 21.70
CA SER A 273 -128.56 26.88 20.61
C SER A 273 -127.60 27.99 21.02
N LYS A 274 -126.35 27.93 20.56
CA LYS A 274 -125.61 29.09 20.04
C LYS A 274 -124.32 28.58 19.41
N LEU A 275 -124.53 28.16 18.17
CA LEU A 275 -123.53 28.03 17.14
C LEU A 275 -122.74 29.35 17.03
N GLU A 276 -121.42 29.20 17.03
CA GLU A 276 -120.44 29.98 16.26
C GLU A 276 -120.68 31.49 16.13
N SER A 277 -119.93 32.24 16.92
CA SER A 277 -119.30 33.49 16.49
C SER A 277 -118.19 33.82 17.48
N PHE A 278 -117.05 34.30 16.98
CA PHE A 278 -115.84 34.73 17.72
C PHE A 278 -114.73 33.67 17.85
N LEU A 279 -114.30 33.13 16.71
CA LEU A 279 -112.87 32.95 16.42
C LEU A 279 -112.38 34.21 15.70
N GLU A 280 -111.72 35.11 16.41
CA GLU A 280 -110.59 35.92 15.94
C GLU A 280 -110.20 36.93 17.04
N ASP A 281 -108.89 37.03 17.25
CA ASP A 281 -108.15 38.15 17.83
C ASP A 281 -108.39 38.54 19.30
N ALA A 282 -107.49 38.07 20.17
CA ALA A 282 -106.97 38.89 21.27
C ALA A 282 -105.65 38.31 21.81
N GLU A 283 -104.54 38.70 21.16
CA GLU A 283 -103.26 38.92 21.84
C GLU A 283 -103.49 39.78 23.10
N ILE A 284 -103.04 39.29 24.26
CA ILE A 284 -102.91 40.14 25.45
C ILE A 284 -101.44 40.54 25.59
N SER A 285 -101.28 41.83 25.27
CA SER A 285 -100.16 42.74 25.43
C SER A 285 -99.46 42.71 26.81
N PRO A 286 -98.15 43.04 26.86
CA PRO A 286 -97.39 43.25 28.08
C PRO A 286 -97.69 44.61 28.73
N GLY A 287 -97.72 44.63 30.06
CA GLY A 287 -97.97 45.82 30.87
C GLY A 287 -96.87 46.89 30.76
N LYS A 288 -97.30 48.12 30.46
CA LYS A 288 -96.58 49.38 30.74
C LYS A 288 -97.24 50.06 31.93
N THR A 289 -96.43 50.53 32.88
CA THR A 289 -96.81 51.58 33.85
C THR A 289 -95.71 52.64 33.85
N GLU A 290 -95.90 53.67 33.03
CA GLU A 290 -95.26 54.97 33.14
C GLU A 290 -96.16 55.86 34.02
N VAL A 291 -95.61 56.43 35.09
CA VAL A 291 -96.29 57.41 35.94
C VAL A 291 -95.41 58.64 36.10
N HIS A 292 -95.95 59.73 35.53
CA HIS A 292 -95.83 61.14 35.91
C HIS A 292 -94.48 61.89 35.80
N GLU A 293 -94.44 62.69 34.75
CA GLU A 293 -93.74 63.96 34.62
C GLU A 293 -94.47 65.08 35.42
N ARG A 294 -93.66 66.04 35.92
CA ARG A 294 -93.98 67.42 36.38
C ARG A 294 -94.21 67.65 37.88
N ILE A 295 -93.13 68.02 38.58
CA ILE A 295 -93.04 69.29 39.34
C ILE A 295 -91.60 69.80 39.22
N ASN A 296 -91.45 71.07 38.81
CA ASN A 296 -90.19 71.78 38.72
C ASN A 296 -90.20 72.94 39.74
N ALA A 297 -88.99 73.40 40.10
CA ALA A 297 -88.63 74.55 40.95
C ALA A 297 -88.48 74.27 42.46
N GLN A 298 -87.22 74.08 42.89
CA GLN A 298 -86.54 75.02 43.80
C GLN A 298 -85.04 74.69 43.83
N GLU A 299 -84.22 75.51 43.17
CA GLU A 299 -82.77 75.57 43.38
C GLU A 299 -82.46 76.28 44.71
N SER A 300 -81.28 75.95 45.26
CA SER A 300 -80.46 76.75 46.19
C SER A 300 -80.52 76.37 47.66
N GLU A 301 -79.62 75.45 48.06
CA GLU A 301 -78.65 75.61 49.16
C GLU A 301 -78.06 74.24 49.57
N CYS A 302 -76.96 73.82 48.93
CA CYS A 302 -75.81 73.10 49.55
C CYS A 302 -74.81 72.63 48.46
N THR A 303 -74.27 73.53 47.64
CA THR A 303 -73.33 73.18 46.56
C THR A 303 -71.87 73.06 46.98
N ASN A 304 -71.56 73.08 48.29
CA ASN A 304 -70.18 72.95 48.79
C ASN A 304 -69.83 71.61 49.45
N ALA A 305 -70.79 70.69 49.62
CA ALA A 305 -70.52 69.31 50.06
C ALA A 305 -70.68 68.26 48.93
N HIS A 306 -71.35 68.65 47.83
CA HIS A 306 -71.77 67.72 46.78
C HIS A 306 -70.62 67.24 45.87
N TRP A 307 -69.59 68.06 45.67
CA TRP A 307 -68.48 67.71 44.76
C TRP A 307 -67.59 66.61 45.35
N GLY A 308 -67.34 66.64 46.66
CA GLY A 308 -66.62 65.58 47.37
C GLY A 308 -67.39 64.26 47.43
N GLN A 309 -68.72 64.33 47.59
CA GLN A 309 -69.58 63.16 47.76
C GLN A 309 -69.88 62.43 46.44
N ASN A 310 -70.05 63.16 45.32
CA ASN A 310 -70.18 62.54 44.00
C ASN A 310 -68.86 61.92 43.51
N SER A 311 -67.73 62.56 43.81
CA SER A 311 -66.42 62.00 43.47
C SER A 311 -66.15 60.71 44.26
N THR A 312 -66.43 60.69 45.56
CA THR A 312 -66.32 59.46 46.37
C THR A 312 -67.28 58.36 45.92
N LEU A 313 -68.52 58.69 45.56
CA LEU A 313 -69.45 57.69 45.01
C LEU A 313 -69.02 57.16 43.64
N ALA A 314 -68.44 58.00 42.77
CA ALA A 314 -67.88 57.56 41.50
C ALA A 314 -66.68 56.61 41.68
N PHE A 315 -65.78 56.93 42.61
CA PHE A 315 -64.67 56.05 42.99
C PHE A 315 -65.15 54.73 43.57
N LEU A 316 -66.14 54.74 44.47
CA LEU A 316 -66.70 53.52 45.07
C LEU A 316 -67.46 52.68 44.05
N SER A 317 -68.13 53.29 43.07
CA SER A 317 -68.79 52.58 41.98
C SER A 317 -67.78 51.95 41.02
N ALA A 318 -66.70 52.66 40.66
CA ALA A 318 -65.63 52.12 39.82
C ALA A 318 -64.85 51.01 40.54
N PHE A 319 -64.61 51.17 41.85
CA PHE A 319 -63.96 50.16 42.68
C PHE A 319 -64.85 48.91 42.83
N ARG A 320 -66.16 49.07 43.06
CA ARG A 320 -67.09 47.93 43.08
C ARG A 320 -67.16 47.22 41.73
N GLY A 321 -67.15 47.97 40.62
CA GLY A 321 -67.05 47.38 39.28
C GLY A 321 -65.75 46.59 39.09
N MET A 322 -64.61 47.12 39.58
CA MET A 322 -63.33 46.41 39.56
C MET A 322 -63.38 45.11 40.40
N MET A 323 -63.93 45.18 41.61
CA MET A 323 -64.14 44.01 42.48
C MET A 323 -65.02 42.94 41.83
N GLU A 324 -66.06 43.37 41.11
CA GLU A 324 -66.98 42.49 40.37
C GLU A 324 -66.28 41.83 39.17
N THR A 325 -65.43 42.57 38.44
CA THR A 325 -64.61 41.99 37.36
C THR A 325 -63.52 41.05 37.85
N LEU A 326 -62.99 41.28 39.06
CA LEU A 326 -62.04 40.38 39.71
C LEU A 326 -62.73 39.17 40.36
N GLY A 327 -64.06 39.19 40.51
CA GLY A 327 -64.83 38.17 41.20
C GLY A 327 -64.40 37.99 42.66
N SER A 328 -64.03 39.08 43.33
CA SER A 328 -63.57 39.09 44.73
C SER A 328 -64.62 39.72 45.63
N ASN A 329 -64.94 39.06 46.75
CA ASN A 329 -65.96 39.55 47.69
C ASN A 329 -65.36 40.44 48.80
N ASN A 330 -64.04 40.41 48.99
CA ASN A 330 -63.32 41.15 50.03
C ASN A 330 -62.18 41.99 49.43
N VAL A 331 -61.97 43.20 49.97
CA VAL A 331 -60.94 44.15 49.49
C VAL A 331 -59.54 43.54 49.54
N ASP A 332 -59.20 42.82 50.62
CA ASP A 332 -57.88 42.21 50.78
C ASP A 332 -57.64 41.09 49.77
N GLU A 333 -58.67 40.28 49.48
CA GLU A 333 -58.62 39.23 48.45
C GLU A 333 -58.45 39.83 47.06
N ALA A 334 -59.07 40.99 46.81
CA ALA A 334 -58.93 41.70 45.55
C ALA A 334 -57.52 42.27 45.36
N ILE A 335 -56.95 42.88 46.41
CA ILE A 335 -55.58 43.39 46.39
C ILE A 335 -54.60 42.24 46.15
N GLU A 336 -54.76 41.11 46.85
CA GLU A 336 -53.89 39.94 46.66
C GLU A 336 -53.98 39.37 45.24
N LYS A 337 -55.19 39.24 44.69
CA LYS A 337 -55.39 38.82 43.29
C LYS A 337 -54.78 39.80 42.30
N LEU A 338 -54.88 41.09 42.54
CA LEU A 338 -54.35 42.14 41.67
C LEU A 338 -52.81 42.17 41.70
N ILE A 339 -52.20 41.92 42.86
CA ILE A 339 -50.75 41.74 43.00
C ILE A 339 -50.29 40.48 42.26
N HIS A 340 -50.96 39.34 42.43
CA HIS A 340 -50.62 38.12 41.70
C HIS A 340 -50.83 38.26 40.18
N GLN A 341 -51.85 39.00 39.74
CA GLN A 341 -52.05 39.34 38.34
C GLN A 341 -50.94 40.25 37.79
N ASP A 342 -50.49 41.24 38.57
CA ASP A 342 -49.35 42.10 38.20
C ASP A 342 -48.03 41.31 38.16
N GLU A 343 -47.80 40.39 39.09
CA GLU A 343 -46.63 39.50 39.09
C GLU A 343 -46.64 38.52 37.91
N THR A 344 -47.80 37.94 37.58
CA THR A 344 -47.93 37.08 36.39
C THR A 344 -47.76 37.88 35.11
N MET A 345 -48.29 39.12 35.04
CA MET A 345 -48.06 40.03 33.92
C MET A 345 -46.56 40.37 33.77
N LYS A 346 -45.87 40.72 34.86
CA LYS A 346 -44.41 40.97 34.85
C LYS A 346 -43.63 39.74 34.39
N LYS A 347 -44.01 38.54 34.84
CA LYS A 347 -43.38 37.29 34.40
C LYS A 347 -43.62 37.03 32.90
N LEU A 348 -44.82 37.28 32.41
CA LEU A 348 -45.14 37.16 30.98
C LEU A 348 -44.37 38.19 30.14
N LEU A 349 -44.25 39.43 30.61
CA LEU A 349 -43.44 40.46 29.95
C LEU A 349 -41.95 40.10 29.93
N ASN A 350 -41.41 39.55 31.02
CA ASN A 350 -40.03 39.07 31.05
C ASN A 350 -39.82 37.90 30.09
N LEU A 351 -40.75 36.93 30.03
CA LEU A 351 -40.71 35.84 29.07
C LEU A 351 -40.83 36.32 27.63
N LEU A 352 -41.65 37.33 27.37
CA LEU A 352 -41.75 37.96 26.05
C LEU A 352 -40.40 38.57 25.67
N HIS A 353 -39.80 39.35 26.56
CA HIS A 353 -38.51 39.99 26.31
C HIS A 353 -37.38 38.96 26.12
N GLU A 354 -37.36 37.88 26.91
CA GLU A 354 -36.40 36.79 26.75
C GLU A 354 -36.58 36.05 25.42
N ASN A 355 -37.83 35.80 25.00
CA ASN A 355 -38.11 35.20 23.70
C ASN A 355 -37.72 36.13 22.54
N GLU A 356 -37.97 37.43 22.68
CA GLU A 356 -37.56 38.43 21.68
C GLU A 356 -36.03 38.49 21.55
N HIS A 357 -35.30 38.50 22.66
CA HIS A 357 -33.84 38.43 22.67
C HIS A 357 -33.31 37.12 22.08
N ARG A 358 -33.95 35.98 22.41
CA ARG A 358 -33.61 34.67 21.82
C ARG A 358 -33.87 34.62 20.32
N LEU A 359 -34.92 35.28 19.85
CA LEU A 359 -35.24 35.38 18.43
C LEU A 359 -34.20 36.21 17.68
N LEU A 360 -33.78 37.35 18.24
CA LEU A 360 -32.73 38.20 17.66
C LEU A 360 -31.37 37.49 17.57
N THR A 361 -30.98 36.78 18.63
CA THR A 361 -29.73 35.99 18.63
C THR A 361 -29.76 34.83 17.63
N LEU A 362 -30.89 34.13 17.51
CA LEU A 362 -31.07 33.11 16.48
C LEU A 362 -31.05 33.70 15.07
N GLN A 363 -31.64 34.88 14.86
CA GLN A 363 -31.58 35.59 13.57
C GLN A 363 -30.13 35.96 13.19
N GLN A 364 -29.36 36.51 14.13
CA GLN A 364 -27.93 36.82 13.92
C GLN A 364 -27.09 35.57 13.62
N SER A 365 -27.32 34.48 14.36
CA SER A 365 -26.64 33.21 14.09
C SER A 365 -27.01 32.65 12.71
N ASN A 366 -28.25 32.83 12.25
CA ASN A 366 -28.66 32.41 10.91
C ASN A 366 -27.96 33.24 9.83
N THR A 367 -27.88 34.56 9.98
CA THR A 367 -27.17 35.42 9.02
C THR A 367 -25.69 35.06 8.92
N ASP A 368 -25.04 34.77 10.06
CA ASP A 368 -23.64 34.33 10.10
C ASP A 368 -23.42 32.98 9.39
N ILE A 369 -24.33 32.03 9.59
CA ILE A 369 -24.27 30.72 8.92
C ILE A 369 -24.48 30.87 7.41
N GLU A 370 -25.44 31.69 6.98
CA GLU A 370 -25.66 31.97 5.56
C GLU A 370 -24.43 32.61 4.91
N GLU A 371 -23.77 33.55 5.60
CA GLU A 371 -22.56 34.18 5.08
C GLU A 371 -21.40 33.18 4.96
N ARG A 372 -21.20 32.31 5.97
CA ARG A 372 -20.22 31.22 5.90
C ARG A 372 -20.51 30.25 4.76
N LEU A 373 -21.78 29.96 4.47
CA LEU A 373 -22.18 29.13 3.32
C LEU A 373 -21.89 29.85 1.99
N ARG A 374 -22.18 31.14 1.86
CA ARG A 374 -21.82 31.94 0.68
C ARG A 374 -20.30 31.95 0.45
N GLN A 375 -19.50 32.13 1.50
CA GLN A 375 -18.04 32.07 1.40
C GLN A 375 -17.54 30.67 0.98
N ARG A 376 -18.13 29.60 1.53
CA ARG A 376 -17.76 28.22 1.19
C ARG A 376 -18.11 27.85 -0.25
N THR A 377 -19.26 28.32 -0.75
CA THR A 377 -19.67 28.10 -2.14
C THR A 377 -18.79 28.88 -3.13
N PHE A 378 -18.43 30.13 -2.80
CA PHE A 378 -17.45 30.91 -3.59
C PHE A 378 -16.09 30.21 -3.68
N ASN A 379 -15.56 29.74 -2.55
CA ASN A 379 -14.30 28.99 -2.50
C ASN A 379 -14.35 27.67 -3.29
N ARG A 380 -15.50 26.98 -3.29
CA ARG A 380 -15.71 25.78 -4.08
C ARG A 380 -15.64 26.08 -5.58
N ASN A 381 -16.30 27.15 -6.03
CA ASN A 381 -16.29 27.54 -7.44
C ASN A 381 -14.90 28.00 -7.91
N SER A 382 -14.17 28.72 -7.06
CA SER A 382 -12.77 29.10 -7.33
C SER A 382 -11.85 27.88 -7.47
N ARG A 383 -12.01 26.86 -6.61
CA ARG A 383 -11.25 25.59 -6.75
C ARG A 383 -11.57 24.86 -8.06
N HIS A 384 -12.85 24.74 -8.42
CA HIS A 384 -13.24 24.07 -9.68
C HIS A 384 -12.68 24.80 -10.92
N LYS A 385 -12.60 26.14 -10.87
CA LYS A 385 -12.00 26.92 -11.95
C LYS A 385 -10.50 26.68 -12.08
N ILE A 386 -9.78 26.70 -10.95
CA ILE A 386 -8.34 26.40 -10.90
C ILE A 386 -8.07 24.96 -11.39
N GLU A 387 -8.85 23.98 -10.94
CA GLU A 387 -8.70 22.58 -11.31
C GLU A 387 -9.04 22.35 -12.80
N GLY A 388 -10.04 23.05 -13.33
CA GLY A 388 -10.37 23.06 -14.75
C GLY A 388 -9.25 23.64 -15.62
N ASP A 389 -8.61 24.72 -15.20
CA ASP A 389 -7.51 25.34 -15.96
C ASP A 389 -6.22 24.50 -15.87
N HIS A 390 -5.92 23.88 -14.72
CA HIS A 390 -4.84 22.89 -14.62
C HIS A 390 -5.07 21.68 -15.53
N ASN A 391 -6.29 21.15 -15.58
CA ASN A 391 -6.62 20.02 -16.45
C ASN A 391 -6.50 20.35 -17.94
N LYS A 392 -6.79 21.60 -18.36
CA LYS A 392 -6.59 22.04 -19.75
C LYS A 392 -5.11 22.07 -20.16
N ILE A 393 -4.21 22.33 -19.22
CA ILE A 393 -2.76 22.37 -19.49
C ILE A 393 -2.15 20.97 -19.37
N PHE A 394 -2.55 20.21 -18.34
CA PHE A 394 -1.91 18.95 -18.00
C PHE A 394 -2.27 17.81 -18.97
N ASN A 395 -3.55 17.69 -19.37
CA ASN A 395 -3.99 16.65 -20.30
C ASN A 395 -3.25 16.66 -21.66
N PRO A 396 -3.11 17.79 -22.38
CA PRO A 396 -2.37 17.79 -23.63
C PRO A 396 -0.88 17.46 -23.43
N VAL A 397 -0.28 17.88 -22.32
CA VAL A 397 1.12 17.52 -21.99
C VAL A 397 1.26 16.01 -21.74
N LEU A 398 0.31 15.39 -21.00
CA LEU A 398 0.30 13.94 -20.81
C LEU A 398 0.14 13.18 -22.13
N VAL A 399 -0.74 13.63 -23.02
CA VAL A 399 -0.94 13.00 -24.33
C VAL A 399 0.33 13.09 -25.19
N LEU A 400 1.03 14.24 -25.17
CA LEU A 400 2.32 14.38 -25.85
C LEU A 400 3.40 13.48 -25.25
N LEU A 401 3.42 13.32 -23.93
CA LEU A 401 4.38 12.46 -23.23
C LEU A 401 4.13 10.98 -23.56
N GLU A 402 2.86 10.55 -23.57
CA GLU A 402 2.50 9.18 -23.94
C GLU A 402 2.83 8.90 -25.40
N ARG A 403 2.59 9.86 -26.31
CA ARG A 403 3.02 9.75 -27.71
C ARG A 403 4.53 9.59 -27.84
N ALA A 404 5.31 10.43 -27.17
CA ALA A 404 6.76 10.32 -27.16
C ALA A 404 7.22 8.97 -26.61
N ARG A 405 6.60 8.47 -25.53
CA ARG A 405 6.90 7.17 -24.95
C ARG A 405 6.67 6.02 -25.94
N VAL A 406 5.59 6.06 -26.71
CA VAL A 406 5.31 5.06 -27.76
C VAL A 406 6.36 5.14 -28.87
N GLU A 407 6.72 6.35 -29.32
CA GLU A 407 7.76 6.56 -30.33
C GLU A 407 9.13 6.01 -29.85
N TYR A 408 9.55 6.32 -28.61
CA TYR A 408 10.77 5.76 -28.02
C TYR A 408 10.70 4.24 -27.83
N GLY A 409 9.53 3.69 -27.50
CA GLY A 409 9.32 2.25 -27.42
C GLY A 409 9.52 1.54 -28.76
N HIS A 410 9.07 2.16 -29.85
CA HIS A 410 9.32 1.67 -31.20
C HIS A 410 10.82 1.68 -31.54
N TYR A 411 11.51 2.80 -31.29
CA TYR A 411 12.96 2.89 -31.51
C TYR A 411 13.76 1.88 -30.67
N ASN A 412 13.37 1.64 -29.42
CA ASN A 412 14.02 0.65 -28.57
C ASN A 412 13.84 -0.79 -29.09
N THR A 413 12.66 -1.10 -29.62
CA THR A 413 12.39 -2.40 -30.25
C THR A 413 13.22 -2.58 -31.51
N LEU A 414 13.32 -1.55 -32.35
CA LEU A 414 14.17 -1.55 -33.55
C LEU A 414 15.65 -1.72 -33.18
N LEU A 415 16.15 -0.97 -32.20
CA LEU A 415 17.53 -1.06 -31.73
C LEU A 415 17.85 -2.45 -31.16
N THR A 416 16.92 -3.05 -30.41
CA THR A 416 17.05 -4.43 -29.92
C THR A 416 17.12 -5.43 -31.09
N GLY A 417 16.30 -5.24 -32.13
CA GLY A 417 16.34 -6.06 -33.34
C GLY A 417 17.67 -5.92 -34.10
N ILE A 418 18.16 -4.70 -34.28
CA ILE A 418 19.46 -4.41 -34.90
C ILE A 418 20.58 -5.07 -34.08
N LYS A 419 20.57 -4.92 -32.75
CA LYS A 419 21.56 -5.53 -31.85
C LYS A 419 21.59 -7.05 -31.96
N ALA A 420 20.42 -7.69 -32.00
CA ALA A 420 20.31 -9.13 -32.21
C ALA A 420 20.86 -9.53 -33.59
N GLY A 421 20.48 -8.82 -34.65
CA GLY A 421 20.97 -9.06 -36.01
C GLY A 421 22.49 -8.91 -36.14
N VAL A 422 23.07 -7.84 -35.59
CA VAL A 422 24.52 -7.60 -35.55
C VAL A 422 25.22 -8.67 -34.70
N GLY A 423 24.64 -9.06 -33.57
CA GLY A 423 25.12 -10.18 -32.77
C GLY A 423 25.21 -11.48 -33.57
N HIS A 424 24.17 -11.80 -34.34
CA HIS A 424 24.17 -12.96 -35.24
C HIS A 424 25.20 -12.85 -36.36
N LEU A 425 25.38 -11.67 -36.97
CA LEU A 425 26.40 -11.44 -38.00
C LEU A 425 27.81 -11.62 -37.43
N VAL A 426 28.10 -11.03 -36.27
CA VAL A 426 29.36 -11.22 -35.56
C VAL A 426 29.60 -12.70 -35.25
N ASP A 427 28.58 -13.43 -34.82
CA ASP A 427 28.70 -14.87 -34.54
C ASP A 427 28.88 -15.74 -35.80
N GLN A 428 28.30 -15.35 -36.94
CA GLN A 428 28.55 -16.05 -38.21
C GLN A 428 29.94 -15.78 -38.76
N ILE A 429 30.42 -14.53 -38.70
CA ILE A 429 31.76 -14.15 -39.15
C ILE A 429 32.83 -14.86 -38.32
N LYS A 430 32.62 -15.03 -37.01
CA LYS A 430 33.51 -15.85 -36.15
C LYS A 430 33.66 -17.30 -36.61
N ARG A 431 32.61 -17.88 -37.21
CA ARG A 431 32.70 -19.26 -37.73
C ARG A 431 33.61 -19.36 -38.95
N VAL A 432 33.92 -18.24 -39.59
CA VAL A 432 34.66 -18.15 -40.86
C VAL A 432 36.06 -17.56 -40.66
N GLU A 433 36.24 -16.60 -39.75
CA GLU A 433 37.54 -16.03 -39.38
C GLU A 433 37.82 -16.15 -37.88
N ASP A 434 38.87 -16.92 -37.54
CA ASP A 434 39.27 -17.22 -36.16
C ASP A 434 40.21 -16.16 -35.52
N ASN A 435 40.55 -15.08 -36.23
CA ASN A 435 41.73 -14.25 -35.93
C ASN A 435 41.47 -12.80 -35.46
N GLY A 436 40.26 -12.42 -35.00
CA GLY A 436 39.94 -11.02 -34.67
C GLY A 436 39.52 -10.74 -33.21
N VAL A 437 40.18 -9.77 -32.56
CA VAL A 437 39.81 -9.21 -31.24
C VAL A 437 38.43 -8.54 -31.31
N ARG A 438 37.61 -8.86 -30.32
CA ARG A 438 36.16 -8.58 -30.23
C ARG A 438 35.85 -7.12 -29.88
N ALA A 439 34.95 -6.49 -30.64
CA ALA A 439 34.07 -5.46 -30.09
C ALA A 439 32.87 -6.16 -29.42
N PRO A 440 32.66 -6.05 -28.09
CA PRO A 440 31.47 -6.59 -27.45
C PRO A 440 30.24 -5.89 -28.04
N VAL A 441 29.11 -6.57 -28.22
CA VAL A 441 27.87 -5.95 -28.76
C VAL A 441 27.05 -5.42 -27.57
N THR A 442 27.36 -4.21 -27.12
CA THR A 442 26.62 -3.44 -26.10
C THR A 442 25.98 -2.21 -26.76
N ASP A 443 25.04 -1.54 -26.09
CA ASP A 443 24.24 -0.46 -26.73
C ASP A 443 25.11 0.71 -27.23
N GLU A 444 26.30 0.89 -26.67
CA GLU A 444 27.28 1.90 -27.08
C GLU A 444 28.21 1.43 -28.23
N SER A 445 28.34 0.12 -28.45
CA SER A 445 29.30 -0.48 -29.38
C SER A 445 28.64 -1.25 -30.52
N VAL A 446 27.31 -1.18 -30.67
CA VAL A 446 26.58 -1.74 -31.83
C VAL A 446 27.12 -1.13 -33.13
N CYS A 447 27.40 0.17 -33.15
CA CYS A 447 27.98 0.85 -34.32
C CYS A 447 29.38 0.32 -34.65
N ASP A 448 30.26 0.20 -33.65
CA ASP A 448 31.61 -0.33 -33.82
C ASP A 448 31.59 -1.81 -34.27
N ALA A 449 30.64 -2.59 -33.75
CA ALA A 449 30.42 -3.97 -34.18
C ALA A 449 29.95 -4.04 -35.63
N ILE A 450 29.06 -3.13 -36.08
CA ILE A 450 28.64 -3.03 -37.49
C ILE A 450 29.85 -2.70 -38.38
N GLU A 451 30.63 -1.68 -38.02
CA GLU A 451 31.80 -1.26 -38.78
C GLU A 451 32.84 -2.39 -38.90
N TRP A 452 33.08 -3.10 -37.80
CA TRP A 452 33.92 -4.31 -37.79
C TRP A 452 33.37 -5.38 -38.73
N THR A 453 32.09 -5.76 -38.61
CA THR A 453 31.50 -6.77 -39.50
C THR A 453 31.57 -6.36 -40.98
N GLN A 454 31.38 -5.08 -41.29
CA GLN A 454 31.46 -4.56 -42.65
C GLN A 454 32.88 -4.64 -43.21
N ASN A 455 33.88 -4.25 -42.43
CA ASN A 455 35.29 -4.31 -42.85
C ASN A 455 35.77 -5.75 -43.03
N THR A 456 35.36 -6.65 -42.13
CA THR A 456 35.68 -8.07 -42.22
C THR A 456 35.02 -8.74 -43.42
N LEU A 457 33.73 -8.45 -43.69
CA LEU A 457 33.04 -8.97 -44.88
C LEU A 457 33.66 -8.45 -46.18
N LYS A 458 34.08 -7.18 -46.23
CA LYS A 458 34.83 -6.64 -47.39
C LYS A 458 36.14 -7.40 -47.61
N HIS A 459 36.91 -7.63 -46.54
CA HIS A 459 38.15 -8.40 -46.61
C HIS A 459 37.93 -9.84 -47.09
N MET A 460 36.89 -10.52 -46.59
CA MET A 460 36.53 -11.86 -47.09
C MET A 460 36.12 -11.85 -48.56
N LEU A 461 35.34 -10.84 -49.00
CA LEU A 461 34.93 -10.69 -50.39
C LEU A 461 36.14 -10.49 -51.31
N ASP A 462 37.11 -9.68 -50.88
CA ASP A 462 38.34 -9.45 -51.66
C ASP A 462 39.20 -10.72 -51.72
N ARG A 463 39.32 -11.49 -50.62
CA ARG A 463 39.96 -12.82 -50.65
C ARG A 463 39.28 -13.80 -51.60
N VAL A 464 37.94 -13.78 -51.68
CA VAL A 464 37.19 -14.63 -52.61
C VAL A 464 37.40 -14.17 -54.06
N LYS A 465 37.48 -12.86 -54.32
CA LYS A 465 37.83 -12.33 -55.66
C LYS A 465 39.25 -12.72 -56.05
N ASP A 466 40.21 -12.59 -55.15
CA ASP A 466 41.60 -12.98 -55.38
C ASP A 466 41.71 -14.49 -55.64
N ALA A 467 40.98 -15.32 -54.89
CA ALA A 467 40.91 -16.76 -55.13
C ALA A 467 40.24 -17.11 -56.47
N ARG A 468 39.26 -16.33 -56.92
CA ARG A 468 38.67 -16.49 -58.27
C ARG A 468 39.64 -16.08 -59.36
N SER A 469 40.33 -14.95 -59.23
CA SER A 469 41.38 -14.52 -60.17
C SER A 469 42.53 -15.53 -60.23
N MET A 470 42.96 -16.11 -59.10
CA MET A 470 43.97 -17.17 -59.08
C MET A 470 43.47 -18.48 -59.69
N LYS A 471 42.17 -18.78 -59.60
CA LYS A 471 41.58 -19.95 -60.25
C LYS A 471 41.38 -19.73 -61.75
N GLU A 472 41.12 -18.50 -62.19
CA GLU A 472 41.17 -18.12 -63.62
C GLU A 472 42.60 -18.24 -64.17
N LEU A 473 43.61 -17.77 -63.43
CA LEU A 473 45.03 -17.96 -63.77
C LEU A 473 45.50 -19.43 -63.70
N SER A 474 44.92 -20.26 -62.83
CA SER A 474 45.25 -21.70 -62.77
C SER A 474 44.54 -22.50 -63.85
N VAL A 475 43.33 -22.09 -64.26
CA VAL A 475 42.67 -22.62 -65.46
C VAL A 475 43.47 -22.22 -66.69
N ASP A 476 44.07 -21.03 -66.73
CA ASP A 476 44.97 -20.63 -67.83
C ASP A 476 46.30 -21.42 -67.83
N ALA A 477 46.84 -21.81 -66.66
CA ALA A 477 48.04 -22.63 -66.55
C ALA A 477 47.78 -24.15 -66.80
N GLU A 478 46.61 -24.67 -66.41
CA GLU A 478 46.19 -26.04 -66.75
C GLU A 478 45.70 -26.16 -68.20
N ASN A 479 45.39 -25.04 -68.87
CA ASN A 479 45.03 -24.99 -70.29
C ASN A 479 46.24 -24.88 -71.25
N GLU A 480 47.47 -24.72 -70.76
CA GLU A 480 48.67 -24.77 -71.62
C GLU A 480 49.18 -26.20 -71.93
N ASP A 481 48.68 -27.24 -71.23
CA ASP A 481 49.00 -28.65 -71.56
C ASP A 481 47.89 -29.40 -72.34
N HIS A 482 46.79 -28.73 -72.70
CA HIS A 482 45.84 -29.26 -73.69
C HIS A 482 45.21 -28.14 -74.53
N PHE A 483 46.00 -27.59 -75.44
CA PHE A 483 45.51 -26.72 -76.49
C PHE A 483 44.90 -27.56 -77.65
N ILE A 484 43.78 -27.05 -78.20
CA ILE A 484 43.06 -27.43 -79.44
C ILE A 484 41.90 -28.45 -79.28
N ASN A 485 40.75 -28.03 -78.73
CA ASN A 485 39.59 -27.56 -79.54
C ASN A 485 38.28 -27.36 -78.74
N ASN A 486 37.69 -26.19 -78.98
CA ASN A 486 36.27 -25.79 -78.88
C ASN A 486 35.63 -25.40 -77.54
N THR A 487 35.51 -24.08 -77.43
CA THR A 487 34.62 -23.20 -76.66
C THR A 487 33.13 -23.57 -76.73
N VAL A 488 32.41 -23.45 -75.59
CA VAL A 488 31.20 -22.59 -75.38
C VAL A 488 30.40 -23.04 -74.14
N LEU A 489 30.49 -22.19 -73.11
CA LEU A 489 29.48 -21.71 -72.17
C LEU A 489 28.65 -22.69 -71.28
N ASP A 490 29.11 -22.78 -70.03
CA ASP A 490 28.53 -22.12 -68.83
C ASP A 490 27.25 -22.67 -68.13
N VAL A 491 27.29 -22.47 -66.80
CA VAL A 491 26.22 -22.50 -65.79
C VAL A 491 26.00 -23.80 -64.98
N HIS A 492 26.57 -23.73 -63.77
CA HIS A 492 26.15 -24.26 -62.47
C HIS A 492 24.81 -25.03 -62.35
N HIS A 493 24.90 -26.27 -61.84
CA HIS A 493 23.94 -26.81 -60.87
C HIS A 493 24.67 -27.49 -59.70
N SER A 494 24.68 -26.81 -58.55
CA SER A 494 24.84 -27.42 -57.24
C SER A 494 23.45 -27.55 -56.64
N GLU A 495 22.98 -28.79 -56.52
CA GLU A 495 21.91 -29.16 -55.60
C GLU A 495 22.45 -29.13 -54.17
N ALA A 496 21.78 -28.40 -53.29
CA ALA A 496 21.42 -28.83 -51.93
C ALA A 496 20.79 -27.66 -51.16
N ASP A 497 19.47 -27.78 -51.01
CA ASP A 497 18.65 -27.45 -49.83
C ASP A 497 18.69 -26.03 -49.25
N ASN A 498 17.65 -25.23 -49.52
CA ASN A 498 16.38 -25.12 -48.79
C ASN A 498 16.46 -24.56 -47.36
N ALA A 499 15.61 -23.54 -47.16
CA ALA A 499 15.20 -22.88 -45.92
C ALA A 499 16.10 -21.75 -45.39
N THR A 500 15.99 -20.55 -45.99
CA THR A 500 15.45 -19.34 -45.33
C THR A 500 15.53 -18.13 -46.27
N SER A 501 14.46 -17.90 -47.04
CA SER A 501 14.25 -16.68 -47.83
C SER A 501 12.82 -16.21 -47.55
N ALA A 502 12.69 -15.37 -46.53
CA ALA A 502 11.51 -14.57 -46.24
C ALA A 502 11.91 -13.44 -45.29
N PHE A 503 12.78 -12.54 -45.72
CA PHE A 503 12.81 -11.16 -45.20
C PHE A 503 13.67 -10.30 -46.12
N LEU A 504 13.22 -9.08 -46.37
CA LEU A 504 13.81 -8.02 -47.22
C LEU A 504 13.28 -7.95 -48.66
N THR A 505 12.04 -7.50 -48.79
CA THR A 505 11.65 -6.60 -49.87
C THR A 505 10.49 -5.73 -49.40
N GLN A 506 10.78 -4.53 -48.91
CA GLN A 506 10.06 -3.32 -49.34
C GLN A 506 10.80 -2.09 -48.81
N GLY A 507 11.38 -1.37 -49.77
CA GLY A 507 12.00 -0.07 -49.57
C GLY A 507 10.96 0.98 -49.21
N VAL A 508 11.46 1.97 -48.48
CA VAL A 508 10.79 3.21 -48.11
C VAL A 508 10.89 4.16 -49.30
N ASP A 509 9.74 4.51 -49.90
CA ASP A 509 9.64 5.67 -50.78
C ASP A 509 9.40 6.93 -49.95
N ILE A 510 10.28 7.92 -50.15
CA ILE A 510 10.20 9.26 -49.60
C ILE A 510 9.40 10.12 -50.59
N HIS A 511 8.27 10.67 -50.15
CA HIS A 511 7.64 11.79 -50.86
C HIS A 511 7.29 12.93 -49.90
N HIS A 512 7.93 14.06 -50.15
CA HIS A 512 7.47 15.40 -49.77
C HIS A 512 6.15 15.72 -50.48
N SER A 513 5.16 16.26 -49.76
CA SER A 513 4.54 17.54 -50.11
C SER A 513 3.47 17.96 -49.10
N SER A 514 3.49 19.27 -48.86
CA SER A 514 2.58 20.11 -48.08
C SER A 514 1.15 20.07 -48.64
N TRP A 515 0.13 20.34 -47.81
CA TRP A 515 -0.78 21.49 -47.89
C TRP A 515 -2.08 21.27 -47.07
N THR A 516 -2.33 22.26 -46.19
CA THR A 516 -3.61 22.89 -45.79
C THR A 516 -4.72 22.17 -45.00
N ASN A 517 -5.11 22.89 -43.92
CA ASN A 517 -6.40 22.95 -43.24
C ASN A 517 -7.62 22.72 -44.14
N GLU A 518 -8.55 21.89 -43.67
CA GLU A 518 -9.95 22.28 -43.49
C GLU A 518 -10.65 21.31 -42.54
N GLY A 519 -11.56 21.85 -41.73
CA GLY A 519 -12.16 21.16 -40.60
C GLY A 519 -13.48 20.45 -40.90
N GLN A 520 -13.95 19.86 -39.81
CA GLN A 520 -15.33 19.49 -39.49
C GLN A 520 -15.95 18.22 -40.09
N GLN A 521 -16.46 17.44 -39.14
CA GLN A 521 -17.52 16.45 -39.24
C GLN A 521 -17.19 15.13 -39.95
N ARG A 522 -16.91 14.10 -39.14
CA ARG A 522 -17.68 12.85 -39.19
C ARG A 522 -17.42 12.02 -37.93
N ALA A 523 -18.37 12.15 -37.01
CA ALA A 523 -18.61 11.16 -35.99
C ALA A 523 -19.37 9.97 -36.59
N GLN A 524 -19.24 8.84 -35.89
CA GLN A 524 -20.07 7.64 -35.93
C GLN A 524 -19.81 6.62 -37.04
N ARG A 525 -19.68 5.38 -36.55
CA ARG A 525 -19.75 4.08 -37.23
C ARG A 525 -18.47 3.69 -37.94
N ASP A 526 -17.62 2.99 -37.22
CA ASP A 526 -17.40 1.54 -37.42
C ASP A 526 -16.16 1.13 -36.63
N ASN A 527 -16.33 0.23 -35.65
CA ASN A 527 -15.28 -0.68 -35.14
C ASN A 527 -15.88 -1.60 -34.08
N ALA A 528 -16.85 -2.41 -34.52
CA ALA A 528 -17.14 -3.68 -33.89
C ALA A 528 -16.72 -4.77 -34.88
N ALA A 529 -15.95 -5.74 -34.39
CA ALA A 529 -15.38 -6.89 -35.10
C ALA A 529 -14.05 -6.64 -35.83
N ILE A 530 -13.00 -7.21 -35.24
CA ILE A 530 -11.65 -7.62 -35.70
C ILE A 530 -10.75 -7.25 -34.50
N SER A 531 -10.46 -8.12 -33.53
CA SER A 531 -9.63 -9.31 -33.70
C SER A 531 -9.68 -10.14 -32.41
N ASN A 532 -10.32 -11.31 -32.51
CA ASN A 532 -10.16 -12.42 -31.56
C ASN A 532 -9.40 -13.52 -32.31
N ARG A 533 -8.06 -13.48 -32.26
CA ARG A 533 -7.15 -14.64 -32.44
C ARG A 533 -5.71 -14.13 -32.62
N ILE A 534 -4.90 -14.32 -31.59
CA ILE A 534 -3.59 -15.01 -31.60
C ILE A 534 -3.17 -15.06 -30.13
N GLY A 535 -2.80 -16.26 -29.67
CA GLY A 535 -2.53 -16.54 -28.26
C GLY A 535 -1.06 -16.40 -27.84
N ARG A 536 -0.90 -16.56 -26.52
CA ARG A 536 0.32 -16.91 -25.75
C ARG A 536 1.41 -15.83 -25.62
N SER A 537 1.59 -15.34 -24.40
CA SER A 537 2.73 -15.72 -23.54
C SER A 537 2.76 -14.83 -22.29
N LEU A 538 3.15 -15.45 -21.17
CA LEU A 538 3.54 -14.80 -19.93
C LEU A 538 4.69 -13.82 -20.18
N THR A 539 4.52 -12.55 -19.80
CA THR A 539 5.55 -11.73 -19.15
C THR A 539 4.87 -10.50 -18.52
N SER A 540 5.28 -10.23 -17.29
CA SER A 540 4.85 -9.14 -16.41
C SER A 540 5.21 -7.75 -16.93
N THR A 541 4.31 -6.79 -16.71
CA THR A 541 4.49 -5.51 -15.96
C THR A 541 3.22 -4.67 -16.17
N ILE A 542 2.38 -4.47 -15.15
CA ILE A 542 2.39 -3.26 -14.31
C ILE A 542 2.58 -1.98 -15.15
N THR A 543 1.48 -1.41 -15.62
CA THR A 543 1.07 -0.01 -15.40
C THR A 543 -0.28 0.19 -16.08
N SER A 544 -1.35 0.43 -15.31
CA SER A 544 -2.45 1.34 -15.69
C SER A 544 -3.55 1.27 -14.63
N GLU A 545 -3.70 2.37 -13.90
CA GLU A 545 -4.93 2.73 -13.22
C GLU A 545 -6.04 2.90 -14.26
N GLU A 546 -6.87 1.86 -14.45
CA GLU A 546 -8.18 2.03 -15.07
C GLU A 546 -9.24 1.82 -13.98
N ALA A 547 -10.04 2.87 -13.75
CA ALA A 547 -11.16 2.82 -12.84
C ALA A 547 -12.09 1.67 -13.23
N MET A 548 -12.09 0.61 -12.42
CA MET A 548 -12.98 -0.53 -12.65
C MET A 548 -14.43 -0.08 -12.53
N SER A 549 -15.15 -0.11 -13.66
CA SER A 549 -16.59 0.20 -13.69
C SER A 549 -17.34 -0.69 -12.70
N ARG A 550 -18.33 -0.09 -12.02
CA ARG A 550 -19.16 -0.70 -10.96
C ARG A 550 -19.69 -2.09 -11.32
N ASP A 551 -19.94 -2.34 -12.59
CA ASP A 551 -20.51 -3.59 -13.07
C ASP A 551 -19.47 -4.73 -13.16
N HIS A 552 -18.19 -4.42 -13.42
CA HIS A 552 -17.12 -5.41 -13.36
C HIS A 552 -16.82 -5.85 -11.92
N ILE A 553 -16.88 -4.91 -10.97
CA ILE A 553 -16.73 -5.20 -9.54
C ILE A 553 -17.87 -6.11 -9.05
N LYS A 554 -19.11 -5.86 -9.50
CA LYS A 554 -20.25 -6.72 -9.19
C LYS A 554 -20.11 -8.11 -9.79
N LEU A 555 -19.62 -8.23 -11.03
CA LEU A 555 -19.42 -9.52 -11.68
C LEU A 555 -18.33 -10.35 -10.98
N ALA A 556 -17.20 -9.71 -10.65
CA ALA A 556 -16.10 -10.33 -9.93
C ALA A 556 -16.50 -10.74 -8.50
N SER A 557 -17.26 -9.89 -7.80
CA SER A 557 -17.82 -10.19 -6.47
C SER A 557 -18.77 -11.39 -6.53
N ASN A 558 -19.69 -11.43 -7.50
CA ASN A 558 -20.60 -12.56 -7.68
C ASN A 558 -19.87 -13.87 -8.03
N GLN A 559 -18.82 -13.83 -8.84
CA GLN A 559 -18.00 -15.01 -9.13
C GLN A 559 -17.26 -15.51 -7.89
N LEU A 560 -16.79 -14.60 -7.04
CA LEU A 560 -16.06 -14.95 -5.81
C LEU A 560 -17.00 -15.53 -4.73
N VAL A 561 -18.22 -14.98 -4.61
CA VAL A 561 -19.28 -15.53 -3.74
C VAL A 561 -19.71 -16.93 -4.20
N MET A 562 -19.83 -17.16 -5.51
CA MET A 562 -20.14 -18.49 -6.07
C MET A 562 -18.99 -19.48 -5.84
N ALA A 563 -17.73 -19.04 -5.94
CA ALA A 563 -16.57 -19.87 -5.66
C ALA A 563 -16.45 -20.25 -4.16
N GLN A 564 -16.78 -19.33 -3.25
CA GLN A 564 -16.81 -19.59 -1.81
C GLN A 564 -17.94 -20.55 -1.43
N ARG A 565 -19.14 -20.41 -2.03
CA ARG A 565 -20.25 -21.35 -1.82
C ARG A 565 -19.96 -22.77 -2.34
N ARG A 566 -19.13 -22.90 -3.38
CA ARG A 566 -18.66 -24.21 -3.87
C ARG A 566 -17.61 -24.83 -2.94
N LYS A 567 -16.74 -24.03 -2.31
CA LYS A 567 -15.77 -24.51 -1.32
C LYS A 567 -16.41 -24.92 0.01
N THR A 568 -17.45 -24.23 0.49
CA THR A 568 -18.09 -24.57 1.76
C THR A 568 -18.97 -25.81 1.69
N LYS A 569 -19.51 -26.17 0.52
CA LYS A 569 -20.23 -27.45 0.31
C LYS A 569 -19.31 -28.68 0.29
N GLY A 570 -17.99 -28.52 0.13
CA GLY A 570 -17.04 -29.63 0.11
C GLY A 570 -16.38 -29.97 1.46
N SER A 571 -16.64 -29.18 2.52
CA SER A 571 -15.89 -29.27 3.79
C SER A 571 -16.73 -29.72 5.00
N ILE A 572 -17.99 -30.09 4.81
CA ILE A 572 -18.85 -30.55 5.92
C ILE A 572 -18.93 -32.08 5.88
N GLN A 573 -17.85 -32.72 6.32
CA GLN A 573 -17.89 -34.07 6.88
C GLN A 573 -16.77 -34.15 7.92
N VAL A 574 -17.05 -33.70 9.15
CA VAL A 574 -16.13 -33.82 10.28
C VAL A 574 -16.91 -34.39 11.46
N ASP A 575 -16.37 -35.49 11.99
CA ASP A 575 -16.92 -36.32 13.07
C ASP A 575 -17.19 -35.55 14.37
N PRO A 576 -18.34 -35.76 15.02
CA PRO A 576 -18.74 -35.05 16.24
C PRO A 576 -17.89 -35.36 17.48
N GLN A 577 -17.01 -36.36 17.43
CA GLN A 577 -16.22 -36.78 18.60
C GLN A 577 -14.98 -35.89 18.87
N HIS A 578 -14.49 -35.15 17.87
CA HIS A 578 -13.29 -34.32 18.04
C HIS A 578 -13.56 -32.94 18.67
N ALA A 579 -14.79 -32.42 18.54
CA ALA A 579 -15.18 -31.13 19.11
C ALA A 579 -15.33 -31.19 20.65
N ILE A 580 -15.75 -32.33 21.20
CA ILE A 580 -16.01 -32.48 22.64
C ILE A 580 -14.69 -32.58 23.43
N ALA A 581 -13.66 -33.20 22.87
CA ALA A 581 -12.34 -33.30 23.51
C ALA A 581 -11.63 -31.94 23.63
N SER A 582 -11.81 -31.04 22.65
CA SER A 582 -11.22 -29.70 22.66
C SER A 582 -11.84 -28.77 23.71
N LEU A 583 -13.10 -28.98 24.10
CA LEU A 583 -13.79 -28.16 25.10
C LEU A 583 -13.43 -28.58 26.53
N LEU A 584 -13.21 -29.88 26.77
CA LEU A 584 -12.83 -30.39 28.09
C LEU A 584 -11.41 -29.96 28.51
N HIS A 585 -10.47 -29.86 27.56
CA HIS A 585 -9.09 -29.46 27.88
C HIS A 585 -8.92 -27.97 28.22
N ARG A 586 -9.84 -27.12 27.74
CA ARG A 586 -9.79 -25.67 27.97
C ARG A 586 -10.33 -25.27 29.36
N ASN A 587 -11.28 -26.03 29.89
CA ASN A 587 -11.84 -25.80 31.22
C ASN A 587 -10.93 -26.28 32.35
N THR A 588 -10.12 -27.32 32.14
CA THR A 588 -9.20 -27.82 33.17
C THR A 588 -8.03 -26.87 33.42
N THR A 589 -7.53 -26.18 32.39
CA THR A 589 -6.42 -25.23 32.54
C THR A 589 -6.83 -23.93 33.24
N SER A 590 -8.10 -23.54 33.13
CA SER A 590 -8.60 -22.32 33.80
C SER A 590 -8.77 -22.49 35.30
N LEU A 591 -9.08 -23.70 35.79
CA LEU A 591 -9.27 -23.98 37.22
C LEU A 591 -7.95 -24.11 37.99
N THR A 592 -6.89 -24.62 37.36
CA THR A 592 -5.57 -24.73 38.00
C THR A 592 -4.87 -23.39 38.23
N HIS A 593 -5.25 -22.34 37.48
CA HIS A 593 -4.64 -21.01 37.63
C HIS A 593 -5.31 -20.13 38.70
N GLN A 594 -6.36 -20.64 39.36
CA GLN A 594 -7.15 -19.91 40.36
C GLN A 594 -6.97 -20.50 41.79
N ILE A 595 -6.14 -21.53 41.96
CA ILE A 595 -5.87 -22.22 43.24
C ILE A 595 -4.37 -22.18 43.63
N VAL A 596 -3.52 -21.52 42.83
CA VAL A 596 -2.14 -21.14 43.20
C VAL A 596 -2.08 -19.63 43.26
#